data_AF-A0A8T4K335-F1
#
_entry.id   AF-A0A8T4K335-F1
#
_cell.length_a   1.000
_cell.length_b   1.000
_cell.length_c   1.000
_cell.angle_alpha   90.00
_cell.angle_beta   90.00
_cell.angle_gamma   90.00
#
_symmetry.space_group_name_H-M   'P 1'
#
loop_
_entity.id
_entity.type
_entity.pdbx_description
1 polymer ?
#
loop_
_entity_poly.entity_id
_entity_poly.type
_entity_poly.pdbx_seq_one_letter_code
_entity_poly.pdbx_strand_id
1 'polypeptide(L)'
;MGERKKINWRTWCALAAGLCLFAACAALYRAENRYPVRVLSDMTGNTGGMAEIPHWEDMEIYEQYPQILAGGTEYRAGRGEIPAERLGAKLADIFAKGWDAYGEDSERTCPAEVYEIRNIAASCAAAVRYEGTDIFYAAVNASYWPETLGQFMEDLDLRNNLIVNWASWEYHKPIGGDTEIRFEKLDMNKVWEFLLAKEASKNVYSDLNMEPAETLMELSVSIPLLGYENISIRVDKDGFLTTNILETGKKFYIGTEHAQAFADYVSEECDGYEVRHPSGGVPIPE
;
A
#
# COMPACT_ATOMS: atom_id res chain seq x y z
N MET A 1 56.54 -28.49 48.78
CA MET A 1 55.56 -29.41 48.16
C MET A 1 54.25 -28.64 48.01
N GLY A 2 53.91 -28.19 46.81
CA GLY A 2 52.67 -27.45 46.56
C GLY A 2 51.53 -28.39 46.22
N GLU A 3 50.44 -28.33 46.99
CA GLU A 3 49.20 -29.06 46.71
C GLU A 3 48.57 -28.56 45.40
N ARG A 4 48.42 -29.45 44.41
CA ARG A 4 47.60 -29.15 43.23
C ARG A 4 46.12 -29.30 43.61
N LYS A 5 45.39 -28.18 43.67
CA LYS A 5 43.92 -28.19 43.77
C LYS A 5 43.34 -29.02 42.62
N LYS A 6 42.61 -30.09 42.94
CA LYS A 6 41.84 -30.87 41.95
C LYS A 6 40.75 -29.97 41.38
N ILE A 7 40.83 -29.70 40.08
CA ILE A 7 39.80 -28.94 39.36
C ILE A 7 38.51 -29.78 39.36
N ASN A 8 37.45 -29.26 39.99
CA ASN A 8 36.16 -29.93 40.03
C ASN A 8 35.41 -29.72 38.71
N TRP A 9 35.69 -30.60 37.74
CA TRP A 9 35.12 -30.56 36.39
C TRP A 9 33.58 -30.48 36.39
N ARG A 10 32.90 -31.12 37.35
CA ARG A 10 31.44 -31.10 37.44
C ARG A 10 30.87 -29.73 37.78
N THR A 11 31.52 -28.97 38.66
CA THR A 11 31.10 -27.58 38.96
C THR A 11 31.38 -26.64 37.80
N TRP A 12 32.48 -26.84 37.06
CA TRP A 12 32.77 -26.05 35.86
C TRP A 12 31.80 -26.37 34.72
N CYS A 13 31.43 -27.63 34.52
CA CYS A 13 30.39 -28.03 33.57
C CYS A 13 29.01 -27.47 33.95
N ALA A 14 28.64 -27.49 35.24
CA ALA A 14 27.38 -26.92 35.70
C ALA A 14 27.32 -25.39 35.54
N LEU A 15 28.42 -24.68 35.81
CA LEU A 15 28.54 -23.24 35.58
C LEU A 15 28.47 -22.90 34.08
N ALA A 16 29.17 -23.67 33.24
CA ALA A 16 29.11 -23.51 31.78
C ALA A 16 27.70 -23.78 31.23
N ALA A 17 27.03 -24.84 31.69
CA ALA A 17 25.65 -25.13 31.31
C ALA A 17 24.67 -24.03 31.75
N GLY A 18 24.85 -23.51 32.97
CA GLY A 18 24.08 -22.37 33.46
C GLY A 18 24.27 -21.12 32.59
N LEU A 19 25.51 -20.77 32.25
CA LEU A 19 25.82 -19.64 31.37
C LEU A 19 25.21 -19.80 29.96
N CYS A 20 25.28 -21.01 29.39
CA CYS A 20 24.64 -21.30 28.10
C CYS A 20 23.12 -21.14 28.17
N LEU A 21 22.46 -21.60 29.24
CA LEU A 21 21.02 -21.42 29.45
C LEU A 21 20.65 -19.94 29.58
N PHE A 22 21.41 -19.18 30.37
CA PHE A 22 21.19 -17.74 30.49
C PHE A 22 21.37 -17.01 29.15
N ALA A 23 22.39 -17.36 28.38
CA ALA A 23 22.62 -16.78 27.04
C ALA A 23 21.47 -17.13 26.08
N ALA A 24 21.00 -18.38 26.09
CA ALA A 24 19.87 -18.80 25.27
C ALA A 24 18.56 -18.09 25.68
N CYS A 25 18.27 -17.98 26.98
CA CYS A 25 17.11 -17.24 27.46
C CYS A 25 17.19 -15.74 27.13
N ALA A 26 18.37 -15.12 27.24
CA ALA A 26 18.57 -13.73 26.86
C ALA A 26 18.40 -13.51 25.35
N ALA A 27 18.88 -14.43 24.52
CA ALA A 27 18.68 -14.38 23.07
C ALA A 27 17.21 -14.55 22.70
N LEU A 28 16.52 -15.53 23.31
CA LEU A 28 15.07 -15.73 23.13
C LEU A 28 14.28 -14.50 23.57
N TYR A 29 14.57 -13.92 24.73
CA TYR A 29 13.89 -12.72 25.22
C TYR A 29 14.09 -11.52 24.28
N ARG A 30 15.31 -11.34 23.75
CA ARG A 30 15.61 -10.28 22.77
C ARG A 30 14.91 -10.50 21.43
N ALA A 31 14.83 -11.73 20.95
CA ALA A 31 14.10 -12.05 19.73
C ALA A 31 12.59 -11.83 19.91
N GLU A 32 12.03 -12.29 21.04
CA GLU A 32 10.62 -12.12 21.38
C GLU A 32 10.20 -10.64 21.50
N ASN A 33 11.10 -9.78 22.00
CA ASN A 33 10.86 -8.36 22.25
C ASN A 33 11.78 -7.48 21.39
N ARG A 34 12.03 -7.89 20.13
CA ARG A 34 12.94 -7.19 19.23
C ARG A 34 12.51 -5.75 18.95
N TYR A 35 11.19 -5.53 18.85
CA TYR A 35 10.60 -4.23 18.50
C TYR A 35 9.80 -3.65 19.67
N PRO A 36 9.81 -2.32 19.86
CA PRO A 36 8.88 -1.66 20.76
C PRO A 36 7.45 -1.84 20.27
N VAL A 37 6.49 -1.93 21.20
CA VAL A 37 5.07 -2.08 20.88
C VAL A 37 4.40 -0.72 20.77
N ARG A 38 3.62 -0.50 19.71
CA ARG A 38 2.70 0.64 19.57
C ARG A 38 1.27 0.13 19.40
N VAL A 39 0.37 0.61 20.24
CA VAL A 39 -1.06 0.35 20.09
C VAL A 39 -1.62 1.39 19.14
N LEU A 40 -2.14 0.94 18.00
CA LEU A 40 -2.83 1.80 17.07
C LEU A 40 -4.32 1.69 17.34
N SER A 41 -5.02 2.83 17.41
CA SER A 41 -6.48 2.83 17.41
C SER A 41 -6.95 2.13 16.14
N ASP A 42 -7.95 1.26 16.26
CA ASP A 42 -8.61 0.67 15.09
C ASP A 42 -9.18 1.80 14.23
N MET A 43 -8.44 2.20 13.19
CA MET A 43 -8.96 2.99 12.07
C MET A 43 -9.68 2.09 11.06
N THR A 44 -9.73 0.78 11.32
CA THR A 44 -10.57 -0.14 10.56
C THR A 44 -11.97 -0.12 11.15
N GLY A 45 -12.78 0.85 10.73
CA GLY A 45 -14.24 0.71 10.69
C GLY A 45 -14.70 -0.38 9.71
N ASN A 46 -13.92 -1.46 9.56
CA ASN A 46 -14.28 -2.60 8.73
C ASN A 46 -15.10 -3.55 9.58
N THR A 47 -16.32 -3.14 9.92
CA THR A 47 -17.36 -4.11 10.19
C THR A 47 -17.58 -4.85 8.89
N GLY A 48 -17.12 -6.11 8.80
CA GLY A 48 -17.39 -7.02 7.68
C GLY A 48 -18.88 -7.37 7.51
N GLY A 49 -19.78 -6.45 7.84
CA GLY A 49 -21.16 -6.46 7.40
C GLY A 49 -21.24 -6.11 5.92
N MET A 50 -22.32 -6.52 5.27
CA MET A 50 -22.66 -5.98 3.96
C MET A 50 -22.75 -4.46 4.12
N ALA A 51 -21.89 -3.71 3.43
CA ALA A 51 -22.02 -2.26 3.37
C ALA A 51 -23.41 -1.96 2.81
N GLU A 52 -24.21 -1.21 3.56
CA GLU A 52 -25.47 -0.68 3.05
C GLU A 52 -25.14 0.21 1.86
N ILE A 53 -25.79 -0.04 0.71
CA ILE A 53 -25.60 0.83 -0.45
C ILE A 53 -26.21 2.18 -0.06
N PRO A 54 -25.44 3.28 -0.09
CA PRO A 54 -25.99 4.57 0.28
C PRO A 54 -27.17 4.93 -0.63
N HIS A 55 -28.13 5.68 -0.12
CA HIS A 55 -29.17 6.24 -0.98
C HIS A 55 -28.55 7.30 -1.90
N TRP A 56 -29.14 7.47 -3.09
CA TRP A 56 -28.64 8.40 -4.10
C TRP A 56 -28.38 9.82 -3.55
N GLU A 57 -29.30 10.35 -2.75
CA GLU A 57 -29.23 11.71 -2.19
C GLU A 57 -28.14 11.87 -1.12
N ASP A 58 -27.62 10.77 -0.59
CA ASP A 58 -26.55 10.75 0.42
C ASP A 58 -25.15 10.54 -0.20
N MET A 59 -25.09 10.26 -1.51
CA MET A 59 -23.85 10.06 -2.26
C MET A 59 -23.24 11.40 -2.68
N GLU A 60 -21.91 11.46 -2.67
CA GLU A 60 -21.19 12.55 -3.33
C GLU A 60 -21.38 12.49 -4.86
N ILE A 61 -21.23 13.62 -5.55
CA ILE A 61 -21.53 13.69 -6.99
C ILE A 61 -20.69 12.71 -7.85
N TYR A 62 -19.44 12.44 -7.46
CA TYR A 62 -18.58 11.47 -8.13
C TYR A 62 -19.01 10.02 -7.87
N GLU A 63 -19.76 9.75 -6.79
CA GLU A 63 -20.34 8.45 -6.46
C GLU A 63 -21.70 8.27 -7.12
N GLN A 64 -22.46 9.36 -7.26
CA GLN A 64 -23.69 9.41 -8.05
C GLN A 64 -23.41 9.15 -9.52
N TYR A 65 -22.36 9.75 -10.10
CA TYR A 65 -22.05 9.65 -11.53
C TYR A 65 -20.62 9.14 -11.79
N PRO A 66 -20.28 7.91 -11.37
CA PRO A 66 -18.91 7.41 -11.39
C PRO A 66 -18.44 7.00 -12.78
N GLN A 67 -19.33 6.68 -13.73
CA GLN A 67 -18.93 6.18 -15.05
C GLN A 67 -18.70 7.34 -16.02
N ILE A 68 -17.45 7.49 -16.46
CA ILE A 68 -17.01 8.55 -17.36
C ILE A 68 -16.47 7.90 -18.65
N LEU A 69 -17.10 8.18 -19.79
CA LEU A 69 -16.63 7.70 -21.09
C LEU A 69 -16.17 8.88 -21.94
N ALA A 70 -14.85 9.03 -22.12
CA ALA A 70 -14.26 10.14 -22.87
C ALA A 70 -13.17 9.62 -23.82
N GLY A 71 -13.24 10.01 -25.10
CA GLY A 71 -12.23 9.62 -26.09
C GLY A 71 -12.13 8.10 -26.36
N GLY A 72 -13.16 7.33 -26.03
CA GLY A 72 -13.15 5.86 -26.13
C GLY A 72 -12.52 5.16 -24.93
N THR A 73 -12.12 5.90 -23.89
CA THR A 73 -11.62 5.37 -22.62
C THR A 73 -12.70 5.47 -21.56
N GLU A 74 -12.90 4.37 -20.83
CA GLU A 74 -13.77 4.31 -19.66
C GLU A 74 -12.95 4.61 -18.41
N TYR A 75 -13.43 5.57 -17.63
CA TYR A 75 -12.86 5.93 -16.33
C TYR A 75 -13.92 5.78 -15.26
N ARG A 76 -13.45 5.58 -14.03
CA ARG A 76 -14.26 5.60 -12.82
C ARG A 76 -13.89 6.82 -11.99
N ALA A 77 -14.85 7.72 -11.75
CA ALA A 77 -14.64 8.88 -10.89
C ALA A 77 -14.46 8.44 -9.43
N GLY A 78 -13.64 9.19 -8.71
CA GLY A 78 -13.40 9.02 -7.29
C GLY A 78 -13.20 10.36 -6.59
N ARG A 79 -13.01 10.29 -5.28
CA ARG A 79 -12.92 11.46 -4.39
C ARG A 79 -11.69 12.36 -4.56
N GLY A 80 -10.75 12.00 -5.43
CA GLY A 80 -9.53 12.80 -5.61
C GLY A 80 -9.87 14.15 -6.23
N GLU A 81 -9.50 15.25 -5.59
CA GLU A 81 -9.73 16.58 -6.15
C GLU A 81 -8.50 17.05 -6.95
N ILE A 82 -8.74 17.47 -8.19
CA ILE A 82 -7.72 17.98 -9.10
C ILE A 82 -7.70 19.51 -9.03
N PRO A 83 -6.61 20.13 -8.55
CA PRO A 83 -6.48 21.58 -8.54
C PRO A 83 -6.49 22.15 -9.97
N ALA A 84 -7.07 23.34 -10.17
CA ALA A 84 -7.20 23.95 -11.48
C ALA A 84 -5.84 24.15 -12.20
N GLU A 85 -4.77 24.41 -11.45
CA GLU A 85 -3.40 24.52 -11.95
C GLU A 85 -2.81 23.20 -12.49
N ARG A 86 -3.42 22.06 -12.13
CA ARG A 86 -3.06 20.73 -12.64
C ARG A 86 -3.88 20.35 -13.87
N LEU A 87 -4.84 21.16 -14.32
CA LEU A 87 -5.62 20.85 -15.52
C LEU A 87 -4.80 21.06 -16.81
N GLY A 88 -4.90 20.08 -17.71
CA GLY A 88 -4.39 20.13 -19.08
C GLY A 88 -5.46 20.54 -20.09
N ALA A 89 -5.40 19.99 -21.29
CA ALA A 89 -6.38 20.30 -22.34
C ALA A 89 -7.75 19.68 -22.01
N LYS A 90 -8.82 20.31 -22.51
CA LYS A 90 -10.16 19.70 -22.49
C LYS A 90 -10.18 18.52 -23.46
N LEU A 91 -10.62 17.36 -22.96
CA LEU A 91 -10.74 16.12 -23.71
C LEU A 91 -12.13 15.98 -24.36
N ALA A 92 -13.20 16.22 -23.59
CA ALA A 92 -14.56 16.03 -24.08
C ALA A 92 -15.63 16.75 -23.24
N ASP A 93 -16.78 16.98 -23.87
CA ASP A 93 -18.07 17.19 -23.20
C ASP A 93 -18.83 15.86 -23.25
N ILE A 94 -19.34 15.38 -22.11
CA ILE A 94 -19.97 14.06 -21.98
C ILE A 94 -21.22 14.11 -21.10
N PHE A 95 -21.91 12.97 -21.03
CA PHE A 95 -22.89 12.69 -19.98
C PHE A 95 -22.34 11.59 -19.09
N ALA A 96 -21.91 11.95 -17.88
CA ALA A 96 -21.51 11.00 -16.86
C ALA A 96 -22.71 10.17 -16.42
N LYS A 97 -22.48 8.92 -16.06
CA LYS A 97 -23.55 7.98 -15.70
C LYS A 97 -23.36 7.39 -14.31
N GLY A 98 -24.48 7.04 -13.68
CA GLY A 98 -24.46 6.16 -12.53
C GLY A 98 -25.80 5.48 -12.29
N TRP A 99 -25.83 4.67 -11.24
CA TRP A 99 -26.92 3.75 -11.00
C TRP A 99 -27.56 3.96 -9.62
N ASP A 100 -28.84 4.32 -9.61
CA ASP A 100 -29.65 4.40 -8.40
C ASP A 100 -30.23 3.02 -8.10
N ALA A 101 -29.68 2.36 -7.08
CA ALA A 101 -30.10 1.03 -6.68
C ALA A 101 -31.55 0.98 -6.12
N TYR A 102 -32.14 2.14 -5.78
CA TYR A 102 -33.44 2.26 -5.12
C TYR A 102 -34.51 2.96 -5.97
N GLY A 103 -34.15 3.50 -7.14
CA GLY A 103 -35.05 4.20 -8.06
C GLY A 103 -35.79 3.29 -9.05
N GLU A 104 -36.93 3.76 -9.59
CA GLU A 104 -37.67 3.06 -10.66
C GLU A 104 -36.93 3.11 -12.01
N ASP A 105 -36.31 4.25 -12.32
CA ASP A 105 -35.37 4.44 -13.43
C ASP A 105 -33.95 4.42 -12.84
N SER A 106 -33.30 3.28 -13.01
CA SER A 106 -32.09 2.96 -12.27
C SER A 106 -30.82 3.55 -12.88
N GLU A 107 -30.80 3.98 -14.14
CA GLU A 107 -29.67 4.74 -14.73
C GLU A 107 -29.98 6.24 -14.72
N ARG A 108 -29.07 7.04 -14.18
CA ARG A 108 -29.14 8.51 -14.18
C ARG A 108 -27.92 9.10 -14.87
N THR A 109 -28.08 10.30 -15.44
CA THR A 109 -26.99 10.99 -16.16
C THR A 109 -26.81 12.45 -15.69
N CYS A 110 -25.59 12.96 -15.83
CA CYS A 110 -25.23 14.34 -15.53
C CYS A 110 -24.29 14.88 -16.63
N PRO A 111 -24.54 16.06 -17.22
CA PRO A 111 -23.58 16.70 -18.12
C PRO A 111 -22.26 16.94 -17.38
N ALA A 112 -21.13 16.64 -18.04
CA ALA A 112 -19.81 16.81 -17.46
C ALA A 112 -18.77 17.16 -18.51
N GLU A 113 -17.70 17.82 -18.07
CA GLU A 113 -16.54 18.16 -18.86
C GLU A 113 -15.32 17.37 -18.38
N VAL A 114 -14.57 16.81 -19.31
CA VAL A 114 -13.40 15.99 -19.01
C VAL A 114 -12.14 16.68 -19.53
N TYR A 115 -11.09 16.68 -18.72
CA TYR A 115 -9.81 17.33 -18.97
C TYR A 115 -8.65 16.38 -18.69
N GLU A 116 -7.52 16.62 -19.34
CA GLU A 116 -6.26 16.00 -18.97
C GLU A 116 -5.81 16.48 -17.58
N ILE A 117 -5.01 15.65 -16.90
CA ILE A 117 -4.28 16.04 -15.70
C ILE A 117 -2.81 16.22 -16.11
N ARG A 118 -2.21 17.38 -15.84
CA ARG A 118 -0.81 17.67 -16.17
C ARG A 118 0.12 16.62 -15.57
N ASN A 119 1.00 16.12 -16.42
CA ASN A 119 1.99 15.07 -16.16
C ASN A 119 1.41 13.67 -15.89
N ILE A 120 0.09 13.48 -15.93
CA ILE A 120 -0.52 12.15 -15.88
C ILE A 120 -1.08 11.84 -17.27
N ALA A 121 -0.72 10.67 -17.80
CA ALA A 121 -1.22 10.22 -19.08
C ALA A 121 -2.74 10.06 -19.01
N ALA A 122 -3.45 10.57 -20.02
CA ALA A 122 -4.91 10.39 -20.12
C ALA A 122 -5.29 8.90 -20.18
N SER A 123 -4.40 8.01 -20.62
CA SER A 123 -4.61 6.56 -20.52
C SER A 123 -4.70 6.04 -19.08
N CYS A 124 -4.20 6.77 -18.09
CA CYS A 124 -4.26 6.42 -16.66
C CYS A 124 -5.42 7.09 -15.94
N ALA A 125 -5.55 8.41 -16.08
CA ALA A 125 -6.56 9.19 -15.38
C ALA A 125 -6.86 10.52 -16.09
N ALA A 126 -8.05 11.04 -15.82
CA ALA A 126 -8.54 12.34 -16.28
C ALA A 126 -9.20 13.10 -15.14
N ALA A 127 -9.39 14.41 -15.31
CA ALA A 127 -10.18 15.23 -14.40
C ALA A 127 -11.58 15.40 -14.98
N VAL A 128 -12.62 15.24 -14.17
CA VAL A 128 -14.02 15.45 -14.54
C VAL A 128 -14.65 16.56 -13.71
N ARG A 129 -15.34 17.48 -14.37
CA ARG A 129 -16.18 18.50 -13.74
C ARG A 129 -17.62 18.26 -14.10
N TYR A 130 -18.47 18.07 -13.09
CA TYR A 130 -19.90 17.90 -13.28
C TYR A 130 -20.61 19.24 -13.39
N GLU A 131 -21.70 19.30 -14.15
CA GLU A 131 -22.56 20.48 -14.23
C GLU A 131 -23.05 20.88 -12.83
N GLY A 132 -23.01 22.19 -12.53
CA GLY A 132 -23.39 22.72 -11.23
C GLY A 132 -22.28 22.68 -10.17
N THR A 133 -21.08 22.20 -10.51
CA THR A 133 -19.93 22.19 -9.60
C THR A 133 -18.73 22.94 -10.19
N ASP A 134 -17.92 23.52 -9.31
CA ASP A 134 -16.62 24.12 -9.66
C ASP A 134 -15.42 23.21 -9.31
N ILE A 135 -15.70 22.02 -8.76
CA ILE A 135 -14.70 21.03 -8.34
C ILE A 135 -14.39 20.09 -9.50
N PHE A 136 -13.12 19.75 -9.66
CA PHE A 136 -12.66 18.74 -10.62
C PHE A 136 -12.28 17.48 -9.85
N TYR A 137 -12.95 16.37 -10.15
CA TYR A 137 -12.68 15.08 -9.53
C TYR A 137 -11.78 14.23 -10.43
N ALA A 138 -10.93 13.39 -9.83
CA ALA A 138 -10.12 12.42 -10.54
C ALA A 138 -11.00 11.27 -11.02
N ALA A 139 -10.82 10.86 -12.27
CA ALA A 139 -11.41 9.65 -12.83
C ALA A 139 -10.29 8.75 -13.37
N VAL A 140 -10.23 7.51 -12.89
CA VAL A 140 -9.13 6.57 -13.16
C VAL A 140 -9.54 5.51 -14.18
N ASN A 141 -8.63 5.12 -15.05
CA ASN A 141 -8.84 4.04 -16.01
C ASN A 141 -8.31 2.72 -15.45
N ALA A 142 -9.21 1.87 -14.96
CA ALA A 142 -8.87 0.54 -14.44
C ALA A 142 -8.30 -0.41 -15.51
N SER A 143 -8.59 -0.17 -16.79
CA SER A 143 -8.09 -0.96 -17.93
C SER A 143 -6.68 -0.56 -18.37
N TYR A 144 -6.07 0.45 -17.73
CA TYR A 144 -4.71 0.85 -18.05
C TYR A 144 -3.72 -0.30 -17.80
N TRP A 145 -2.90 -0.58 -18.82
CA TRP A 145 -1.94 -1.67 -18.80
C TRP A 145 -0.58 -1.18 -19.26
N PRO A 146 0.35 -0.84 -18.33
CA PRO A 146 1.69 -0.44 -18.66
C PRO A 146 2.47 -1.61 -19.26
N GLU A 147 3.33 -1.35 -20.24
CA GLU A 147 4.26 -2.36 -20.76
C GLU A 147 5.40 -2.61 -19.78
N THR A 148 5.89 -1.54 -19.12
CA THR A 148 7.05 -1.59 -18.23
C THR A 148 6.83 -0.82 -16.93
N LEU A 149 7.66 -1.10 -15.92
CA LEU A 149 7.67 -0.38 -14.66
C LEU A 149 7.99 1.11 -14.85
N GLY A 150 8.95 1.44 -15.72
CA GLY A 150 9.30 2.82 -16.02
C GLY A 150 8.13 3.60 -16.63
N GLN A 151 7.42 2.98 -17.58
CA GLN A 151 6.21 3.57 -18.15
C GLN A 151 5.13 3.78 -17.08
N PHE A 152 4.91 2.79 -16.22
CA PHE A 152 3.94 2.91 -15.12
C PHE A 152 4.26 4.09 -14.19
N MET A 153 5.54 4.30 -13.89
CA MET A 153 6.00 5.38 -13.03
C MET A 153 5.88 6.75 -13.69
N GLU A 154 6.19 6.84 -14.99
CA GLU A 154 6.11 8.07 -15.78
C GLU A 154 4.66 8.48 -16.06
N ASP A 155 3.83 7.56 -16.55
CA ASP A 155 2.44 7.84 -16.96
C ASP A 155 1.56 8.30 -15.78
N LEU A 156 1.92 7.95 -14.54
CA LEU A 156 1.23 8.39 -13.33
C LEU A 156 1.97 9.49 -12.56
N ASP A 157 3.15 9.90 -13.04
CA ASP A 157 4.03 10.85 -12.37
C ASP A 157 4.23 10.47 -10.88
N LEU A 158 4.46 9.17 -10.62
CA LEU A 158 4.46 8.63 -9.25
C LEU A 158 5.51 9.30 -8.37
N ARG A 159 6.62 9.75 -8.95
CA ARG A 159 7.68 10.45 -8.22
C ARG A 159 7.17 11.70 -7.49
N ASN A 160 6.16 12.37 -8.03
CA ASN A 160 5.59 13.58 -7.45
C ASN A 160 4.24 13.34 -6.74
N ASN A 161 3.53 12.26 -7.05
CA ASN A 161 2.16 12.03 -6.56
C ASN A 161 2.03 10.89 -5.55
N LEU A 162 3.00 9.96 -5.46
CA LEU A 162 2.97 8.85 -4.50
C LEU A 162 3.55 9.27 -3.15
N ILE A 163 2.82 8.93 -2.10
CA ILE A 163 3.27 9.03 -0.71
C ILE A 163 3.43 7.62 -0.16
N VAL A 164 4.57 7.33 0.45
CA VAL A 164 4.78 6.08 1.20
C VAL A 164 4.49 6.37 2.66
N ASN A 165 3.41 5.81 3.18
CA ASN A 165 2.97 6.04 4.56
C ASN A 165 3.83 5.26 5.54
N TRP A 166 3.98 3.96 5.28
CA TRP A 166 4.80 3.04 6.06
C TRP A 166 5.14 1.80 5.23
N ALA A 167 6.17 1.08 5.66
CA ALA A 167 6.44 -0.27 5.21
C ALA A 167 6.21 -1.27 6.36
N SER A 168 5.89 -2.52 6.05
CA SER A 168 5.75 -3.56 7.05
C SER A 168 6.14 -4.93 6.53
N TRP A 169 6.39 -5.84 7.47
CA TRP A 169 6.48 -7.26 7.20
C TRP A 169 5.81 -8.05 8.32
N GLU A 170 5.54 -9.31 8.03
CA GLU A 170 5.15 -10.30 9.03
C GLU A 170 6.40 -10.84 9.75
N TYR A 171 6.39 -10.78 11.08
CA TYR A 171 7.46 -11.26 11.95
C TYR A 171 6.96 -12.41 12.81
N HIS A 172 7.56 -13.58 12.60
CA HIS A 172 7.29 -14.75 13.44
C HIS A 172 8.09 -14.67 14.73
N LYS A 173 7.40 -14.38 15.84
CA LYS A 173 8.02 -14.41 17.17
C LYS A 173 8.29 -15.84 17.61
N PRO A 174 9.39 -16.10 18.35
CA PRO A 174 9.67 -17.43 18.88
C PRO A 174 8.57 -18.01 19.78
N ILE A 175 7.82 -17.17 20.50
CA ILE A 175 6.80 -17.58 21.46
C ILE A 175 5.43 -16.95 21.11
N GLY A 176 5.40 -15.64 20.83
CA GLY A 176 4.16 -14.88 20.67
C GLY A 176 3.40 -15.06 19.35
N GLY A 177 3.89 -15.90 18.42
CA GLY A 177 3.29 -16.09 17.10
C GLY A 177 3.61 -14.96 16.11
N ASP A 178 2.81 -14.88 15.04
CA ASP A 178 3.00 -13.88 13.99
C ASP A 178 2.52 -12.50 14.41
N THR A 179 3.27 -11.48 14.02
CA THR A 179 2.93 -10.07 14.27
C THR A 179 3.36 -9.20 13.10
N GLU A 180 2.77 -8.01 12.97
CA GLU A 180 3.19 -7.02 11.99
C GLU A 180 4.22 -6.07 12.61
N ILE A 181 5.33 -5.86 11.92
CA ILE A 181 6.30 -4.81 12.26
C ILE A 181 6.16 -3.69 11.23
N ARG A 182 5.86 -2.46 11.70
CA ARG A 182 5.76 -1.27 10.85
C ARG A 182 6.96 -0.36 10.98
N PHE A 183 7.33 0.22 9.85
CA PHE A 183 8.43 1.17 9.67
C PHE A 183 7.86 2.45 9.08
N GLU A 184 8.10 3.58 9.75
CA GLU A 184 7.64 4.90 9.31
C GLU A 184 8.85 5.75 8.86
N LYS A 185 8.57 6.85 8.17
CA LYS A 185 9.60 7.86 7.78
C LYS A 185 10.73 7.28 6.93
N LEU A 186 10.40 6.45 5.96
CA LEU A 186 11.37 5.93 5.00
C LEU A 186 12.00 7.09 4.21
N ASP A 187 13.31 7.00 3.95
CA ASP A 187 13.99 7.84 2.97
C ASP A 187 13.43 7.56 1.57
N MET A 188 12.69 8.53 1.04
CA MET A 188 12.07 8.43 -0.27
C MET A 188 13.08 8.23 -1.39
N ASN A 189 14.33 8.73 -1.29
CA ASN A 189 15.32 8.47 -2.33
C ASN A 189 15.63 6.98 -2.43
N LYS A 190 15.77 6.29 -1.29
CA LYS A 190 16.00 4.85 -1.23
C LYS A 190 14.78 4.05 -1.69
N VAL A 191 13.56 4.51 -1.35
CA VAL A 191 12.33 3.91 -1.89
C VAL A 191 12.28 4.06 -3.41
N TRP A 192 12.67 5.22 -3.95
CA TRP A 192 12.69 5.43 -5.40
C TRP A 192 13.76 4.61 -6.10
N GLU A 193 14.95 4.44 -5.52
CA GLU A 193 15.95 3.50 -6.03
C GLU A 193 15.40 2.08 -6.15
N PHE A 194 14.55 1.67 -5.21
CA PHE A 194 13.85 0.39 -5.24
C PHE A 194 12.73 0.34 -6.29
N LEU A 195 11.81 1.32 -6.29
CA LEU A 195 10.68 1.38 -7.24
C LEU A 195 11.13 1.58 -8.69
N LEU A 196 12.29 2.20 -8.92
CA LEU A 196 12.89 2.39 -10.25
C LEU A 196 14.06 1.43 -10.53
N ALA A 197 14.27 0.41 -9.69
CA ALA A 197 15.40 -0.51 -9.80
C ALA A 197 15.54 -1.13 -11.20
N LYS A 198 14.41 -1.38 -11.87
CA LYS A 198 14.33 -1.98 -13.21
C LYS A 198 13.21 -1.35 -14.03
N GLU A 199 13.40 -0.11 -14.47
CA GLU A 199 12.43 0.60 -15.34
C GLU A 199 12.00 -0.22 -16.57
N ALA A 200 12.90 -0.99 -17.18
CA ALA A 200 12.61 -1.82 -18.34
C ALA A 200 11.84 -3.13 -18.03
N SER A 201 11.56 -3.43 -16.76
CA SER A 201 10.88 -4.66 -16.37
C SER A 201 9.45 -4.68 -16.86
N LYS A 202 9.10 -5.76 -17.56
CA LYS A 202 7.77 -5.92 -18.16
C LYS A 202 6.72 -6.17 -17.10
N ASN A 203 5.51 -5.66 -17.33
CA ASN A 203 4.33 -6.08 -16.59
C ASN A 203 3.98 -7.52 -16.98
N VAL A 204 4.03 -8.43 -16.01
CA VAL A 204 3.73 -9.86 -16.18
C VAL A 204 2.51 -10.30 -15.36
N TYR A 205 1.71 -9.35 -14.87
CA TYR A 205 0.52 -9.66 -14.10
C TYR A 205 -0.48 -10.49 -14.92
N SER A 206 -1.13 -11.43 -14.26
CA SER A 206 -2.19 -12.26 -14.83
C SER A 206 -3.09 -12.76 -13.72
N ASP A 207 -4.39 -12.51 -13.83
CA ASP A 207 -5.40 -13.02 -12.89
C ASP A 207 -5.47 -14.55 -12.89
N LEU A 208 -4.97 -15.20 -13.93
CA LEU A 208 -4.97 -16.67 -14.06
C LEU A 208 -3.80 -17.33 -13.34
N ASN A 209 -2.73 -16.59 -13.03
CA ASN A 209 -1.46 -17.13 -12.52
C ASN A 209 -1.02 -16.39 -11.24
N MET A 210 -1.90 -16.37 -10.23
CA MET A 210 -1.59 -15.82 -8.91
C MET A 210 -1.02 -16.92 -8.01
N GLU A 211 0.20 -17.39 -8.30
CA GLU A 211 0.92 -18.22 -7.34
C GLU A 211 1.23 -17.38 -6.09
N PRO A 212 0.90 -17.87 -4.89
CA PRO A 212 1.20 -17.15 -3.65
C PRO A 212 2.71 -17.15 -3.42
N ALA A 213 3.39 -16.07 -3.82
CA ALA A 213 4.76 -15.82 -3.42
C ALA A 213 4.80 -15.40 -1.95
N GLU A 214 5.92 -15.66 -1.26
CA GLU A 214 6.10 -15.22 0.13
C GLU A 214 6.39 -13.72 0.16
N THR A 215 5.60 -12.95 0.94
CA THR A 215 5.84 -11.50 1.08
C THR A 215 7.17 -11.27 1.77
N LEU A 216 8.02 -10.43 1.18
CA LEU A 216 9.22 -9.91 1.83
C LEU A 216 8.89 -8.61 2.58
N MET A 217 8.14 -7.72 1.93
CA MET A 217 7.73 -6.43 2.48
C MET A 217 6.45 -5.93 1.81
N GLU A 218 5.64 -5.18 2.55
CA GLU A 218 4.50 -4.44 2.02
C GLU A 218 4.68 -2.95 2.33
N LEU A 219 4.37 -2.09 1.37
CA LEU A 219 4.33 -0.64 1.56
C LEU A 219 2.88 -0.20 1.49
N SER A 220 2.43 0.53 2.52
CA SER A 220 1.21 1.32 2.43
C SER A 220 1.53 2.63 1.73
N VAL A 221 0.84 2.88 0.63
CA VAL A 221 1.04 4.06 -0.21
C VAL A 221 -0.27 4.79 -0.45
N SER A 222 -0.17 6.06 -0.81
CA SER A 222 -1.32 6.92 -1.15
C SER A 222 -0.99 7.75 -2.38
N ILE A 223 -2.02 8.05 -3.17
CA ILE A 223 -1.96 9.01 -4.27
C ILE A 223 -3.15 9.96 -4.08
N PRO A 224 -3.04 10.95 -3.18
CA PRO A 224 -4.19 11.79 -2.80
C PRO A 224 -4.83 12.51 -3.99
N LEU A 225 -4.01 12.91 -4.97
CA LEU A 225 -4.50 13.54 -6.21
C LEU A 225 -5.51 12.65 -6.95
N LEU A 226 -5.39 11.32 -6.84
CA LEU A 226 -6.31 10.35 -7.45
C LEU A 226 -7.31 9.76 -6.44
N GLY A 227 -7.33 10.26 -5.20
CA GLY A 227 -8.22 9.78 -4.13
C GLY A 227 -7.82 8.46 -3.48
N TYR A 228 -6.64 7.92 -3.82
CA TYR A 228 -6.12 6.69 -3.22
C TYR A 228 -5.47 6.97 -1.86
N GLU A 229 -5.90 6.23 -0.85
CA GLU A 229 -5.31 6.23 0.48
C GLU A 229 -5.07 4.80 0.93
N ASN A 230 -3.91 4.56 1.54
CA ASN A 230 -3.53 3.29 2.16
C ASN A 230 -3.71 2.05 1.26
N ILE A 231 -3.46 2.18 -0.05
CA ILE A 231 -3.35 1.04 -0.97
C ILE A 231 -1.96 0.41 -0.83
N SER A 232 -1.71 -0.75 -1.43
CA SER A 232 -0.46 -1.47 -1.22
C SER A 232 0.43 -1.61 -2.45
N ILE A 233 1.74 -1.55 -2.17
CA ILE A 233 2.79 -2.09 -3.03
C ILE A 233 3.44 -3.23 -2.27
N ARG A 234 3.39 -4.43 -2.83
CA ARG A 234 3.95 -5.64 -2.25
C ARG A 234 5.25 -6.01 -2.94
N VAL A 235 6.22 -6.44 -2.16
CA VAL A 235 7.50 -6.98 -2.60
C VAL A 235 7.60 -8.41 -2.10
N ASP A 236 7.86 -9.35 -3.00
CA ASP A 236 8.02 -10.77 -2.64
C ASP A 236 9.49 -11.23 -2.67
N LYS A 237 9.75 -12.38 -2.03
CA LYS A 237 11.08 -12.98 -1.97
C LYS A 237 11.61 -13.44 -3.33
N ASP A 238 10.72 -13.64 -4.30
CA ASP A 238 11.07 -13.98 -5.67
C ASP A 238 11.49 -12.74 -6.48
N GLY A 239 11.48 -11.56 -5.86
CA GLY A 239 11.98 -10.32 -6.46
C GLY A 239 10.96 -9.63 -7.35
N PHE A 240 9.66 -9.84 -7.13
CA PHE A 240 8.61 -9.08 -7.79
C PHE A 240 8.05 -7.98 -6.92
N LEU A 241 7.73 -6.87 -7.58
CA LEU A 241 6.86 -5.82 -7.10
C LEU A 241 5.46 -6.04 -7.65
N THR A 242 4.43 -5.99 -6.80
CA THR A 242 3.02 -6.08 -7.18
C THR A 242 2.23 -4.93 -6.58
N THR A 243 1.30 -4.34 -7.33
CA THR A 243 0.41 -3.27 -6.83
C THR A 243 -0.95 -3.32 -7.51
N ASN A 244 -1.95 -2.69 -6.89
CA ASN A 244 -3.31 -2.49 -7.41
C ASN A 244 -3.67 -1.01 -7.60
N ILE A 245 -2.68 -0.12 -7.69
CA ILE A 245 -2.87 1.26 -8.16
C ILE A 245 -3.63 1.22 -9.50
N LEU A 246 -4.67 2.06 -9.65
CA LEU A 246 -5.66 2.01 -10.73
C LEU A 246 -6.56 0.75 -10.71
N GLU A 247 -6.92 0.26 -9.52
CA GLU A 247 -7.94 -0.78 -9.28
C GLU A 247 -7.62 -2.19 -9.81
N THR A 248 -6.61 -2.35 -10.66
CA THR A 248 -6.22 -3.64 -11.25
C THR A 248 -4.75 -3.97 -10.97
N GLY A 249 -4.46 -5.26 -10.83
CA GLY A 249 -3.11 -5.73 -10.51
C GLY A 249 -2.07 -5.39 -11.58
N LYS A 250 -0.84 -5.10 -11.13
CA LYS A 250 0.38 -4.93 -11.92
C LYS A 250 1.51 -5.66 -11.23
N LYS A 251 2.38 -6.32 -11.99
CA LYS A 251 3.48 -7.14 -11.44
C LYS A 251 4.74 -7.01 -12.27
N PHE A 252 5.84 -6.62 -11.64
CA PHE A 252 7.12 -6.33 -12.29
C PHE A 252 8.26 -7.06 -11.58
N TYR A 253 9.14 -7.72 -12.32
CA TYR A 253 10.33 -8.34 -11.75
C TYR A 253 11.42 -7.29 -11.53
N ILE A 254 11.74 -6.98 -10.28
CA ILE A 254 12.77 -6.00 -9.91
C ILE A 254 14.11 -6.65 -9.53
N GLY A 255 14.11 -7.98 -9.34
CA GLY A 255 15.29 -8.76 -8.99
C GLY A 255 15.36 -9.07 -7.50
N THR A 256 15.67 -10.33 -7.16
CA THR A 256 15.78 -10.81 -5.77
C THR A 256 16.81 -10.03 -4.96
N GLU A 257 17.96 -9.69 -5.56
CA GLU A 257 19.01 -8.90 -4.92
C GLU A 257 18.52 -7.48 -4.55
N HIS A 258 17.75 -6.83 -5.43
CA HIS A 258 17.22 -5.49 -5.16
C HIS A 258 16.08 -5.53 -4.12
N ALA A 259 15.22 -6.56 -4.20
CA ALA A 259 14.18 -6.79 -3.21
C ALA A 259 14.78 -7.01 -1.80
N GLN A 260 15.82 -7.83 -1.70
CA GLN A 260 16.52 -8.06 -0.44
C GLN A 260 17.23 -6.79 0.04
N ALA A 261 17.91 -6.06 -0.84
CA ALA A 261 18.59 -4.81 -0.47
C ALA A 261 17.62 -3.76 0.12
N PHE A 262 16.39 -3.67 -0.41
CA PHE A 262 15.37 -2.79 0.15
C PHE A 262 14.91 -3.26 1.53
N ALA A 263 14.68 -4.57 1.71
CA ALA A 263 14.32 -5.13 3.00
C ALA A 263 15.42 -4.92 4.06
N ASP A 264 16.68 -5.12 3.67
CA ASP A 264 17.84 -4.89 4.53
C ASP A 264 17.91 -3.43 4.97
N TYR A 265 17.81 -2.48 4.03
CA TYR A 265 17.73 -1.04 4.32
C TYR A 265 16.65 -0.72 5.36
N VAL A 266 15.41 -1.16 5.15
CA VAL A 266 14.32 -0.88 6.10
C VAL A 266 14.60 -1.51 7.46
N SER A 267 15.18 -2.71 7.49
CA SER A 267 15.43 -3.44 8.74
C SER A 267 16.62 -2.91 9.56
N GLU A 268 17.62 -2.36 8.89
CA GLU A 268 18.90 -1.95 9.49
C GLU A 268 18.95 -0.44 9.75
N GLU A 269 18.22 0.35 8.97
CA GLU A 269 18.31 1.81 9.01
C GLU A 269 17.00 2.51 9.43
N CYS A 270 15.87 1.80 9.49
CA CYS A 270 14.60 2.38 9.95
C CYS A 270 14.18 1.86 11.32
N ASP A 271 13.56 2.73 12.12
CA ASP A 271 13.00 2.37 13.42
C ASP A 271 11.65 1.66 13.23
N GLY A 272 11.63 0.35 13.48
CA GLY A 272 10.42 -0.47 13.45
C GLY A 272 9.68 -0.54 14.78
N TYR A 273 8.39 -0.81 14.74
CA TYR A 273 7.59 -1.13 15.93
C TYR A 273 6.56 -2.23 15.65
N GLU A 274 6.28 -3.04 16.67
CA GLU A 274 5.20 -4.03 16.65
C GLU A 274 3.85 -3.33 16.73
N VAL A 275 2.97 -3.66 15.79
CA VAL A 275 1.60 -3.16 15.78
C VAL A 275 0.72 -4.04 16.67
N ARG A 276 -0.01 -3.42 17.59
CA ARG A 276 -1.11 -4.07 18.29
C ARG A 276 -2.41 -3.31 18.10
N HIS A 277 -3.43 -4.04 17.71
CA HIS A 277 -4.80 -3.58 17.73
C HIS A 277 -5.40 -3.86 19.12
N PRO A 278 -6.10 -2.90 19.73
CA PRO A 278 -6.77 -3.14 21.00
C PRO A 278 -7.80 -4.26 20.82
N SER A 279 -7.70 -5.30 21.64
CA SER A 279 -8.68 -6.38 21.64
C SER A 279 -10.00 -5.89 22.24
N GLY A 280 -10.95 -5.55 21.37
CA GLY A 280 -12.29 -5.10 21.74
C GLY A 280 -12.40 -3.58 21.80
N GLY A 281 -13.36 -3.03 21.04
CA GLY A 281 -13.58 -1.61 20.82
C GLY A 281 -13.92 -0.80 22.08
N VAL A 282 -12.92 -0.57 22.92
CA VAL A 282 -12.97 0.46 23.94
C VAL A 282 -12.23 1.68 23.39
N PRO A 283 -12.94 2.78 23.09
CA PRO A 283 -12.30 4.00 22.62
C PRO A 283 -11.39 4.57 23.71
N ILE A 284 -10.20 5.01 23.31
CA ILE A 284 -9.26 5.71 24.18
C ILE A 284 -9.76 7.15 24.31
N PRO A 285 -9.99 7.69 25.53
CA PRO A 285 -10.36 9.09 25.70
C PRO A 285 -9.24 10.03 25.26
N GLU A 286 -9.63 11.16 24.67
CA GLU A 286 -8.76 12.28 24.25
C GLU A 286 -7.80 12.77 25.34
#